data_AF-A0A5C3NW00-F1
#
_entry.id   AF-A0A5C3NW00-F1
#
_cell.length_a   1.000
_cell.length_b   1.000
_cell.length_c   1.000
_cell.angle_alpha   90.00
_cell.angle_beta   90.00
_cell.angle_gamma   90.00
#
_symmetry.space_group_name_H-M   'P 1'
#
loop_
_entity.id
_entity.type
_entity.pdbx_description
1 polymer ?
#
loop_
_entity_poly.entity_id
_entity_poly.type
_entity_poly.pdbx_seq_one_letter_code
_entity_poly.pdbx_strand_id
1 'polypeptide(L)'
;MHRNQTAAAGPIEDEDGDTARRPGRRPNERVRYGETHPKYGTKQRIVRTKGHNTLPNFIGRYFPRRDDPDIHSFYCASMLALLKPWRDLAADLKAPSETWSEAF
;
A
#
# COMPACT_ATOMS: atom_id res chain seq x y z
N MET A 1 -14.17 -42.75 -14.87
CA MET A 1 -13.21 -41.98 -15.70
C MET A 1 -13.83 -40.63 -16.01
N HIS A 2 -13.60 -39.62 -15.16
CA HIS A 2 -14.08 -38.25 -15.38
C HIS A 2 -12.86 -37.38 -15.71
N ARG A 3 -12.75 -37.03 -17.00
CA ARG A 3 -11.66 -36.21 -17.56
C ARG A 3 -11.96 -34.74 -17.24
N ASN A 4 -11.26 -34.18 -16.25
CA ASN A 4 -11.23 -32.73 -16.03
C ASN A 4 -10.47 -32.07 -17.19
N GLN A 5 -11.17 -31.22 -17.95
CA GLN A 5 -10.54 -30.35 -18.95
C GLN A 5 -9.97 -29.12 -18.25
N THR A 6 -8.65 -28.99 -18.31
CA THR A 6 -7.90 -27.79 -17.96
C THR A 6 -8.16 -26.74 -19.06
N ALA A 7 -8.93 -25.70 -18.74
CA ALA A 7 -9.07 -24.54 -19.62
C ALA A 7 -7.83 -23.64 -19.46
N ALA A 8 -7.11 -23.47 -20.55
CA ALA A 8 -5.96 -22.58 -20.66
C ALA A 8 -6.38 -21.12 -20.39
N ALA A 9 -5.56 -20.39 -19.62
CA ALA A 9 -5.69 -18.95 -19.44
C ALA A 9 -5.45 -18.27 -20.80
N GLY A 10 -6.52 -17.69 -21.36
CA GLY A 10 -6.42 -16.81 -22.52
C GLY A 10 -5.78 -15.47 -22.17
N PRO A 11 -5.27 -14.71 -23.15
CA PRO A 11 -4.73 -13.37 -22.91
C PRO A 11 -5.84 -12.44 -22.45
N ILE A 12 -5.57 -11.63 -21.43
CA ILE A 12 -6.45 -10.52 -21.04
C ILE A 12 -6.27 -9.45 -22.11
N GLU A 13 -7.19 -9.40 -23.06
CA GLU A 13 -7.27 -8.33 -24.04
C GLU A 13 -7.75 -7.05 -23.34
N ASP A 14 -6.88 -6.05 -23.29
CA ASP A 14 -7.23 -4.69 -22.85
C ASP A 14 -8.15 -4.03 -23.89
N GLU A 15 -9.44 -4.37 -23.87
CA GLU A 15 -10.45 -3.61 -24.61
C GLU A 15 -10.64 -2.22 -23.97
N ASP A 16 -9.85 -1.25 -24.45
CA ASP A 16 -10.11 0.18 -24.28
C ASP A 16 -11.39 0.55 -25.05
N GLY A 17 -12.53 0.23 -24.43
CA GLY A 17 -13.86 0.50 -24.95
C GLY A 17 -14.07 1.99 -25.23
N ASP A 18 -14.39 2.24 -26.50
CA ASP A 18 -14.56 3.54 -27.14
C ASP A 18 -15.24 4.61 -26.28
N THR A 19 -14.57 5.74 -26.25
CA THR A 19 -14.74 6.82 -25.31
C THR A 19 -15.69 7.86 -25.91
N ALA A 20 -16.92 7.96 -25.40
CA ALA A 20 -17.69 9.19 -25.59
C ALA A 20 -16.85 10.35 -25.03
N ARG A 21 -16.34 11.21 -25.93
CA ARG A 21 -15.34 12.26 -25.64
C ARG A 21 -15.91 13.32 -24.70
N ARG A 22 -15.93 13.03 -23.40
CA ARG A 22 -16.17 14.03 -22.36
C ARG A 22 -14.91 14.89 -22.22
N PRO A 23 -15.01 16.22 -22.34
CA PRO A 23 -13.86 17.09 -22.10
C PRO A 23 -13.35 16.91 -20.66
N GLY A 24 -12.03 16.89 -20.50
CA GLY A 24 -11.36 16.77 -19.20
C GLY A 24 -10.86 15.36 -18.86
N ARG A 25 -10.18 15.26 -17.73
CA ARG A 25 -9.59 14.00 -17.26
C ARG A 25 -10.66 13.05 -16.75
N ARG A 26 -10.59 11.78 -17.17
CA ARG A 26 -11.49 10.73 -16.69
C ARG A 26 -11.43 10.61 -15.16
N PRO A 27 -12.57 10.51 -14.46
CA PRO A 27 -12.58 10.22 -13.05
C PRO A 27 -11.87 8.90 -12.75
N ASN A 28 -11.19 8.86 -11.60
CA ASN A 28 -10.64 7.62 -11.08
C ASN A 28 -11.78 6.64 -10.68
N GLU A 29 -11.54 5.34 -10.85
CA GLU A 29 -12.48 4.28 -10.45
C GLU A 29 -12.71 4.30 -8.93
N ARG A 30 -13.94 3.95 -8.51
CA ARG A 30 -14.33 3.87 -7.11
C ARG A 30 -14.76 2.45 -6.76
N VAL A 31 -14.18 1.91 -5.70
CA VAL A 31 -14.43 0.53 -5.22
C VAL A 31 -14.95 0.58 -3.79
N ARG A 32 -15.96 -0.22 -3.47
CA ARG A 32 -16.48 -0.33 -2.10
C ARG A 32 -15.45 -1.03 -1.20
N TYR A 33 -15.57 -0.85 0.11
CA TYR A 33 -14.86 -1.73 1.03
C TYR A 33 -15.41 -3.17 0.91
N GLY A 34 -14.76 -4.14 1.55
CA GLY A 34 -15.35 -5.48 1.72
C GLY A 34 -16.56 -5.42 2.67
N GLU A 35 -17.52 -6.34 2.52
CA GLU A 35 -18.79 -6.35 3.27
C GLU A 35 -18.61 -6.40 4.79
N THR A 36 -17.55 -7.05 5.25
CA THR A 36 -17.20 -7.15 6.68
C THR A 36 -16.61 -5.86 7.26
N HIS A 37 -16.28 -4.88 6.42
CA HIS A 37 -15.63 -3.65 6.87
C HIS A 37 -16.66 -2.64 7.43
N PRO A 38 -16.41 -1.99 8.58
CA PRO A 38 -17.36 -1.05 9.22
C PRO A 38 -17.86 0.10 8.33
N LYS A 39 -17.13 0.40 7.25
CA LYS A 39 -17.42 1.50 6.31
C LYS A 39 -18.00 1.04 4.97
N TYR A 40 -18.37 -0.24 4.82
CA TYR A 40 -18.91 -0.81 3.58
C TYR A 40 -20.06 0.01 2.96
N GLY A 41 -21.06 0.32 3.77
CA GLY A 41 -22.25 1.06 3.32
C GLY A 41 -22.07 2.57 3.19
N THR A 42 -20.99 3.13 3.77
CA THR A 42 -20.84 4.59 3.93
C THR A 42 -19.69 5.20 3.16
N LYS A 43 -18.67 4.43 2.76
CA LYS A 43 -17.45 4.94 2.11
C LYS A 43 -17.01 4.06 0.94
N GLN A 44 -16.24 4.67 0.04
CA GLN A 44 -15.60 4.02 -1.10
C GLN A 44 -14.13 4.44 -1.17
N ARG A 45 -13.30 3.57 -1.73
CA ARG A 45 -11.90 3.83 -2.07
C ARG A 45 -11.79 4.28 -3.52
N ILE A 46 -10.80 5.12 -3.80
CA ILE A 46 -10.49 5.57 -5.16
C ILE A 46 -9.27 4.80 -5.65
N VAL A 47 -9.40 4.10 -6.77
CA VAL A 47 -8.29 3.47 -7.49
C VAL A 47 -7.66 4.54 -8.37
N ARG A 48 -6.44 4.95 -8.03
CA ARG A 48 -5.74 6.03 -8.73
C ARG A 48 -5.27 5.53 -10.09
N THR A 49 -5.57 6.28 -11.13
CA THR A 49 -5.03 6.04 -12.48
C THR A 49 -3.51 6.20 -12.51
N LYS A 50 -2.86 5.58 -13.49
CA LYS A 50 -1.40 5.64 -13.68
C LYS A 50 -0.91 7.09 -13.70
N GLY A 51 0.21 7.35 -13.01
CA GLY A 51 0.79 8.70 -12.87
C GLY A 51 0.21 9.52 -11.71
N HIS A 52 -0.81 9.04 -11.01
CA HIS A 52 -1.30 9.67 -9.77
C HIS A 52 -0.59 9.09 -8.53
N ASN A 53 0.71 9.34 -8.47
CA ASN A 53 1.51 8.95 -7.31
C ASN A 53 1.27 9.91 -6.14
N THR A 54 1.21 9.37 -4.93
CA THR A 54 1.18 10.19 -3.72
C THR A 54 2.62 10.36 -3.25
N LEU A 55 3.09 11.60 -3.17
CA LEU A 55 4.38 11.90 -2.57
C LEU A 55 4.16 12.32 -1.12
N PRO A 56 4.57 11.52 -0.12
CA PRO A 56 4.51 11.94 1.27
C PRO A 56 5.38 13.18 1.48
N ASN A 57 4.82 14.21 2.09
CA ASN A 57 5.57 15.38 2.52
C ASN A 57 5.97 15.21 3.99
N PHE A 58 7.24 14.93 4.26
CA PHE A 58 7.75 14.78 5.62
C PHE A 58 8.11 16.15 6.18
N ILE A 59 7.38 16.57 7.22
CA ILE A 59 7.64 17.84 7.91
C ILE A 59 8.66 17.60 9.03
N GLY A 60 9.73 18.39 9.06
CA GLY A 60 10.73 18.36 10.12
C GLY A 60 12.09 17.84 9.66
N ARG A 61 12.84 17.25 10.59
CA ARG A 61 14.15 16.66 10.28
C ARG A 61 13.97 15.42 9.41
N TYR A 62 14.86 15.27 8.43
CA TYR A 62 14.92 14.05 7.63
C TYR A 62 15.29 12.84 8.49
N PHE A 63 14.97 11.67 7.95
CA PHE A 63 15.30 10.40 8.57
C PHE A 63 16.81 10.28 8.86
N PRO A 64 17.18 9.57 9.95
CA PRO A 64 18.59 9.31 10.27
C PRO A 64 19.32 8.64 9.11
N ARG A 65 20.63 8.80 9.05
CA ARG A 65 21.43 8.08 8.07
C ARG A 65 21.63 6.64 8.50
N ARG A 66 21.68 5.73 7.52
CA ARG A 66 21.91 4.29 7.75
C ARG A 66 23.35 3.98 8.12
N ASP A 67 24.31 4.71 7.58
CA ASP A 67 25.74 4.42 7.66
C ASP A 67 26.43 4.92 8.94
N ASP A 68 25.68 5.60 9.81
CA ASP A 68 26.19 6.08 11.09
C ASP A 68 25.83 5.08 12.22
N PRO A 69 26.82 4.39 12.80
CA PRO A 69 26.57 3.35 13.81
C PRO A 69 25.96 3.90 15.11
N ASP A 70 26.22 5.16 15.46
CA ASP A 70 25.73 5.77 16.71
C ASP A 70 24.20 5.98 16.66
N ILE A 71 23.66 6.16 15.45
CA ILE A 71 22.22 6.40 15.21
C ILE A 71 21.54 5.28 14.42
N HIS A 72 22.23 4.18 14.10
CA HIS A 72 21.68 3.07 13.30
C HIS A 72 20.40 2.48 13.93
N SER A 73 20.38 2.32 15.24
CA SER A 73 19.21 1.84 15.98
C SER A 73 17.99 2.75 15.76
N PHE A 74 18.21 4.07 15.77
CA PHE A 74 17.16 5.05 15.52
C PHE A 74 16.73 5.12 14.04
N TYR A 75 17.67 4.88 13.11
CA TYR A 75 17.35 4.67 11.69
C TYR A 75 16.37 3.50 11.53
N CYS A 76 16.68 2.32 12.08
CA CYS A 76 15.83 1.13 12.01
C CYS A 76 14.43 1.39 12.59
N ALA A 77 14.35 2.00 13.79
CA ALA A 77 13.08 2.36 14.40
C ALA A 77 12.24 3.30 13.51
N SER A 78 12.89 4.30 12.90
CA SER A 78 12.22 5.26 12.01
C SER A 78 11.70 4.61 10.74
N MET A 79 12.46 3.69 10.15
CA MET A 79 12.05 2.96 8.94
C MET A 79 10.92 1.97 9.24
N LEU A 80 10.95 1.29 10.39
CA LEU A 80 9.84 0.46 10.85
C LEU A 80 8.56 1.27 11.03
N ALA A 81 8.64 2.42 11.70
CA ALA A 81 7.49 3.31 11.88
C ALA A 81 6.92 3.82 10.55
N LEU A 82 7.74 3.96 9.52
CA LEU A 82 7.30 4.41 8.20
C LEU A 82 6.69 3.29 7.35
N LEU A 83 7.29 2.09 7.38
CA LEU A 83 7.03 1.04 6.40
C LEU A 83 6.14 -0.09 6.94
N LYS A 84 6.15 -0.31 8.26
CA LYS A 84 5.33 -1.34 8.89
C LYS A 84 3.95 -0.78 9.21
N PRO A 85 2.85 -1.52 8.96
CA PRO A 85 1.55 -1.13 9.47
C PRO A 85 1.51 -1.32 10.99
N TRP A 86 1.16 -0.29 11.73
CA TRP A 86 1.01 -0.33 13.19
C TRP A 86 -0.20 0.49 13.65
N ARG A 87 -0.75 0.10 14.80
CA ARG A 87 -1.75 0.81 15.58
C ARG A 87 -1.20 1.20 16.95
N ASP A 88 -0.30 0.39 17.49
CA ASP A 88 0.45 0.64 18.73
C ASP A 88 1.96 0.60 18.45
N LEU A 89 2.60 1.76 18.60
CA LEU A 89 4.05 1.93 18.42
C LEU A 89 4.90 1.01 19.32
N ALA A 90 4.41 0.70 20.52
CA ALA A 90 5.17 -0.06 21.51
C ALA A 90 5.13 -1.58 21.24
N ALA A 91 4.04 -2.07 20.67
CA ALA A 91 3.80 -3.50 20.50
C ALA A 91 3.94 -3.97 19.04
N ASP A 92 3.57 -3.13 18.06
CA ASP A 92 3.48 -3.58 16.68
C ASP A 92 4.82 -3.46 15.94
N LEU A 93 5.76 -2.62 16.40
CA LEU A 93 6.99 -2.37 15.66
C LEU A 93 8.04 -3.47 15.87
N LYS A 94 8.24 -3.94 17.10
CA LYS A 94 9.20 -4.99 17.46
C LYS A 94 8.73 -5.76 18.69
N ALA A 95 9.24 -6.97 18.89
CA ALA A 95 9.04 -7.67 20.16
C ALA A 95 9.81 -6.98 21.30
N PRO A 96 9.39 -7.17 22.57
CA PRO A 96 10.11 -6.62 23.72
C PRO A 96 11.57 -7.09 23.81
N SER A 97 11.84 -8.32 23.40
CA SER A 97 13.18 -8.94 23.45
C SER A 97 14.08 -8.59 22.26
N GLU A 98 13.53 -8.03 21.18
CA GLU A 98 14.29 -7.72 19.96
C GLU A 98 14.89 -6.31 20.05
N THR A 99 16.07 -6.15 19.46
CA THR A 99 16.65 -4.84 19.14
C THR A 99 15.97 -4.24 17.91
N TRP A 100 16.11 -2.92 17.71
CA TRP A 100 15.57 -2.26 16.52
C TRP A 100 16.20 -2.76 15.21
N SER A 101 17.48 -3.13 15.25
CA SER A 101 18.19 -3.67 14.09
C SER A 101 17.73 -5.08 13.72
N GLU A 102 17.33 -5.90 14.69
CA GLU A 102 16.82 -7.26 14.43
C GLU A 102 15.41 -7.26 13.85
N ALA A 103 14.58 -6.29 14.27
CA ALA A 103 13.20 -6.18 13.82
C ALA A 103 13.04 -5.53 12.43
N PHE A 104 14.05 -4.77 11.97
CA PHE A 104 14.05 -4.06 10.67
C PHE A 104 14.62 -4.92 9.55
#